data_AF-A0A3D0ZJN9-F1
#
_entry.id   AF-A0A3D0ZJN9-F1
#
_cell.length_a   1.000
_cell.length_b   1.000
_cell.length_c   1.000
_cell.angle_alpha   90.00
_cell.angle_beta   90.00
_cell.angle_gamma   90.00
#
_symmetry.space_group_name_H-M   'P 1'
#
loop_
_entity.id
_entity.type
_entity.pdbx_description
1 polymer ?
#
loop_
_entity_poly.entity_id
_entity_poly.type
_entity_poly.pdbx_seq_one_letter_code
_entity_poly.pdbx_strand_id
1 'polypeptide(L)'
;SGTGKTSAVAVDLVPGRIGEDAAALAIVRDDAAVYIDLAAQDAAAENVLADWLRDENSPKVMHGYKAALKALSGRGLGLEGVVDDTSISGYLIEPDRRTYELAELAQHHLNVAVSPET
;
A
#
# COMPACT_ATOMS: atom_id res chain seq x y z
N SER A 1 14.86 -11.32 7.48
CA SER A 1 15.45 -10.54 6.36
C SER A 1 14.62 -10.82 5.13
N GLY A 2 14.03 -9.77 4.53
CA GLY A 2 13.02 -9.85 3.48
C GLY A 2 13.45 -9.33 2.12
N THR A 3 14.75 -9.13 1.94
CA THR A 3 15.34 -8.47 0.79
C THR A 3 15.04 -9.25 -0.49
N GLY A 4 14.53 -8.58 -1.53
CA GLY A 4 14.17 -9.19 -2.80
C GLY A 4 12.81 -9.88 -2.88
N LYS A 5 12.07 -10.05 -1.77
CA LYS A 5 10.68 -10.53 -1.82
C LYS A 5 9.70 -9.37 -2.02
N THR A 6 8.86 -9.46 -3.05
CA THR A 6 7.78 -8.49 -3.29
C THR A 6 6.77 -8.51 -2.15
N SER A 7 6.41 -7.33 -1.67
CA SER A 7 5.41 -7.15 -0.62
C SER A 7 4.22 -6.38 -1.18
N ALA A 8 3.00 -6.88 -0.97
CA ALA A 8 1.80 -6.09 -1.18
C ALA A 8 1.62 -5.14 0.00
N VAL A 9 1.37 -3.86 -0.27
CA VAL A 9 1.26 -2.82 0.77
C VAL A 9 -0.04 -2.04 0.58
N ALA A 10 -0.80 -1.93 1.67
CA ALA A 10 -1.94 -1.03 1.78
C ALA A 10 -1.69 -0.01 2.90
N VAL A 11 -2.13 1.23 2.70
CA VAL A 11 -2.03 2.31 3.69
C VAL A 11 -3.45 2.69 4.10
N ASP A 12 -3.74 2.52 5.38
CA ASP A 12 -5.01 2.99 5.95
C ASP A 12 -4.91 4.50 6.23
N LEU A 13 -5.94 5.24 5.87
CA LEU A 13 -5.97 6.70 5.95
C LEU A 13 -6.80 7.15 7.15
N VAL A 14 -6.32 8.14 7.88
CA VAL A 14 -7.10 8.78 8.96
C VAL A 14 -8.30 9.51 8.36
N PRO A 15 -9.55 9.13 8.66
CA PRO A 15 -10.73 9.78 8.11
C PRO A 15 -10.86 11.25 8.57
N GLY A 16 -11.33 12.13 7.69
CA GLY A 16 -11.77 13.49 8.06
C GLY A 16 -10.68 14.52 8.34
N ARG A 17 -9.38 14.19 8.15
CA ARG A 17 -8.29 15.19 8.19
C ARG A 17 -7.99 15.74 6.79
N ILE A 18 -7.81 17.06 6.70
CA ILE A 18 -7.25 17.69 5.50
C ILE A 18 -5.78 17.27 5.40
N GLY A 19 -5.44 16.55 4.34
CA GLY A 19 -4.06 16.12 4.06
C GLY A 19 -3.84 14.61 4.01
N GLU A 20 -4.87 13.79 4.25
CA GLU A 20 -4.81 12.31 4.21
C GLU A 20 -3.63 11.78 5.04
N ASP A 21 -3.74 11.70 6.37
CA ASP A 21 -2.65 11.20 7.23
C ASP A 21 -2.66 9.66 7.25
N ALA A 22 -1.51 8.99 7.27
CA ALA A 22 -1.47 7.53 7.36
C ALA A 22 -1.76 7.07 8.81
N ALA A 23 -2.77 6.24 9.00
CA ALA A 23 -3.12 5.64 10.28
C ALA A 23 -2.32 4.34 10.52
N ALA A 24 -2.26 3.49 9.49
CA ALA A 24 -1.64 2.18 9.57
C ALA A 24 -1.11 1.72 8.21
N LEU A 25 -0.29 0.66 8.23
CA LEU A 25 0.03 -0.12 7.04
C LEU A 25 -0.34 -1.58 7.22
N ALA A 26 -0.87 -2.19 6.16
CA ALA A 26 -0.87 -3.64 6.02
C ALA A 26 0.23 -4.04 5.03
N ILE A 27 1.07 -5.00 5.41
CA ILE A 27 2.12 -5.57 4.57
C ILE A 27 1.90 -7.06 4.45
N VAL A 28 1.78 -7.56 3.22
CA VAL A 28 1.47 -8.96 2.92
C VAL A 28 2.52 -9.56 1.99
N ARG A 29 2.88 -10.80 2.26
CA ARG A 29 3.75 -11.67 1.46
C ARG A 29 3.15 -13.05 1.34
N ASP A 30 3.85 -13.93 0.63
CA ASP A 30 3.50 -15.35 0.45
C ASP A 30 3.39 -16.12 1.78
N ASP A 31 4.21 -15.77 2.77
CA ASP A 31 4.37 -16.50 4.02
C ASP A 31 3.90 -15.72 5.27
N ALA A 32 3.55 -14.44 5.14
CA ALA A 32 3.25 -13.59 6.28
C ALA A 32 2.34 -12.41 5.91
N ALA A 33 1.56 -11.96 6.90
CA ALA A 33 0.82 -10.71 6.85
C ALA A 33 0.98 -9.98 8.19
N VAL A 34 1.13 -8.67 8.15
CA VAL A 34 1.19 -7.82 9.34
C VAL A 34 0.38 -6.55 9.13
N TYR A 35 -0.30 -6.12 10.18
CA TYR A 35 -0.94 -4.82 10.28
C TYR A 35 -0.21 -4.00 11.34
N ILE A 36 0.18 -2.78 10.99
CA ILE A 36 1.02 -1.90 11.81
C ILE A 36 0.26 -0.61 12.05
N ASP A 37 -0.28 -0.43 13.26
CA ASP A 37 -0.79 0.86 13.73
C ASP A 37 0.41 1.80 13.94
N LEU A 38 0.49 2.85 13.11
CA LEU A 38 1.62 3.78 13.11
C LEU A 38 1.65 4.68 14.35
N ALA A 39 0.54 4.86 15.06
CA ALA A 39 0.50 5.65 16.29
C ALA A 39 0.98 4.86 17.52
N ALA A 40 1.02 3.53 17.42
CA ALA A 40 1.40 2.64 18.52
C ALA A 40 2.87 2.20 18.49
N GLN A 41 3.66 2.65 17.52
CA GLN A 41 5.05 2.21 17.36
C GLN A 41 6.01 3.01 18.24
N ASP A 42 7.08 2.35 18.70
CA ASP A 42 8.21 3.05 19.30
C ASP A 42 9.20 3.52 18.23
N ALA A 43 10.14 4.39 18.63
CA ALA A 43 11.11 4.97 17.71
C ALA A 43 12.00 3.91 17.01
N ALA A 44 12.26 2.76 17.63
CA ALA A 44 13.09 1.73 17.02
C ALA A 44 12.33 1.03 15.89
N ALA A 45 11.06 0.66 16.13
CA ALA A 45 10.17 0.09 15.13
C ALA A 45 9.90 1.08 13.98
N GLU A 46 9.66 2.36 14.30
CA GLU A 46 9.46 3.41 13.29
C GLU A 46 10.67 3.56 12.36
N ASN A 47 11.90 3.56 12.91
CA ASN A 47 13.10 3.65 12.08
C ASN A 47 13.26 2.45 11.14
N VAL A 48 13.03 1.23 11.62
CA VAL A 48 13.09 0.01 10.79
C VAL A 48 12.05 0.07 9.66
N LEU A 49 10.83 0.51 9.97
CA LEU A 49 9.78 0.68 8.98
C LEU A 49 10.15 1.76 7.96
N ALA A 50 10.65 2.91 8.42
CA ALA A 50 11.05 4.03 7.59
C ALA A 50 12.20 3.67 6.63
N ASP A 51 13.17 2.90 7.10
CA ASP A 51 14.29 2.40 6.27
C ASP A 51 13.77 1.43 5.21
N TRP A 52 12.89 0.49 5.58
CA TRP A 52 12.31 -0.45 4.61
C TRP A 52 11.42 0.24 3.57
N LEU A 53 10.65 1.24 3.98
CA LEU A 53 9.81 2.03 3.08
C LEU A 53 10.65 2.81 2.05
N ARG A 54 11.88 3.22 2.39
CA ARG A 54 12.82 3.93 1.51
C ARG A 54 13.77 3.02 0.72
N ASP A 55 13.77 1.71 0.99
CA ASP A 55 14.63 0.78 0.27
C ASP A 55 14.05 0.45 -1.12
N GLU A 56 14.70 0.98 -2.16
CA GLU A 56 14.41 0.70 -3.58
C GLU A 56 14.58 -0.78 -3.95
N ASN A 57 15.40 -1.54 -3.20
CA ASN A 57 15.65 -2.97 -3.45
C ASN A 57 14.64 -3.88 -2.72
N SER A 58 13.71 -3.29 -1.98
CA SER A 58 12.59 -3.99 -1.35
C SER A 58 11.32 -3.74 -2.16
N PRO A 59 11.01 -4.58 -3.18
CA PRO A 59 9.91 -4.33 -4.10
C PRO A 59 8.55 -4.32 -3.41
N LYS A 60 7.73 -3.32 -3.74
CA LYS A 60 6.40 -3.09 -3.19
C LYS A 60 5.38 -3.03 -4.32
N VAL A 61 4.24 -3.68 -4.14
CA VAL A 61 3.07 -3.59 -5.02
C VAL A 61 1.93 -3.01 -4.21
N MET A 62 1.12 -2.17 -4.83
CA MET A 62 0.02 -1.53 -4.15
C MET A 62 -1.17 -1.24 -5.07
N HIS A 63 -2.19 -0.64 -4.48
CA HIS A 63 -3.35 -0.12 -5.19
C HIS A 63 -3.51 1.36 -4.84
N GLY A 64 -3.21 2.26 -5.77
CA GLY A 64 -3.28 3.70 -5.54
C GLY A 64 -2.04 4.30 -4.88
N TYR A 65 -0.90 4.29 -5.58
CA TYR A 65 0.38 4.82 -5.12
C TYR A 65 0.32 6.28 -4.64
N LYS A 66 -0.36 7.15 -5.39
CA LYS A 66 -0.34 8.59 -5.13
C LYS A 66 -0.95 8.97 -3.78
N ALA A 67 -2.06 8.34 -3.40
CA ALA A 67 -2.73 8.60 -2.13
C ALA A 67 -1.86 8.11 -0.96
N ALA A 68 -1.36 6.88 -1.05
CA ALA A 68 -0.46 6.31 -0.07
C ALA A 68 0.84 7.12 0.10
N LEU A 69 1.47 7.55 -1.01
CA LEU A 69 2.67 8.39 -0.97
C LEU A 69 2.41 9.70 -0.22
N LYS A 70 1.30 10.38 -0.50
CA LYS A 70 0.94 11.62 0.19
C LYS A 70 0.75 11.38 1.68
N ALA A 71 0.05 10.30 2.04
CA ALA A 71 -0.24 10.00 3.43
C ALA A 71 1.00 9.65 4.26
N LEU A 72 1.89 8.84 3.69
CA LEU A 72 3.18 8.55 4.30
C LEU A 72 4.06 9.81 4.38
N SER A 73 4.06 10.63 3.34
CA SER A 73 4.82 11.89 3.31
C SER A 73 4.35 12.87 4.39
N GLY A 74 3.04 12.89 4.70
CA GLY A 74 2.47 13.68 5.79
C GLY A 74 3.07 13.34 7.16
N ARG A 75 3.58 12.11 7.33
CA ARG A 75 4.29 11.63 8.53
C ARG A 75 5.82 11.71 8.41
N GLY A 76 6.35 12.25 7.33
CA GLY A 76 7.78 12.24 7.05
C GLY A 76 8.33 10.86 6.67
N LEU A 77 7.47 9.92 6.27
CA LEU A 77 7.86 8.60 5.74
C LEU A 77 7.96 8.69 4.21
N GLY A 78 9.06 8.17 3.65
CA GLY A 78 9.22 8.02 2.20
C GLY A 78 8.51 6.78 1.69
N LEU A 79 8.35 6.64 0.37
CA LEU A 79 7.85 5.42 -0.26
C LEU A 79 8.56 5.18 -1.59
N GLU A 80 9.55 4.31 -1.55
CA GLU A 80 10.40 3.92 -2.69
C GLU A 80 10.29 2.42 -2.96
N GLY A 81 10.78 1.99 -4.13
CA GLY A 81 10.75 0.58 -4.53
C GLY A 81 9.36 0.06 -4.88
N VAL A 82 8.40 0.94 -5.21
CA VAL A 82 7.10 0.54 -5.75
C VAL A 82 7.29 0.10 -7.20
N VAL A 83 7.06 -1.18 -7.47
CA VAL A 83 7.30 -1.81 -8.79
C VAL A 83 6.02 -2.02 -9.59
N ASP A 84 4.85 -1.94 -8.94
CA ASP A 84 3.55 -1.99 -9.61
C ASP A 84 2.47 -1.25 -8.78
N ASP A 85 1.51 -0.68 -9.50
CA ASP A 85 0.27 -0.14 -8.97
C ASP A 85 -0.87 -0.78 -9.76
N THR A 86 -1.64 -1.64 -9.09
CA THR A 86 -2.71 -2.43 -9.72
C THR A 86 -3.82 -1.56 -10.31
N SER A 87 -4.03 -0.34 -9.82
CA SER A 87 -4.97 0.61 -10.44
C SER A 87 -4.47 1.11 -11.79
N ILE A 88 -3.16 1.39 -11.90
CA ILE A 88 -2.51 1.80 -13.15
C ILE A 88 -2.43 0.62 -14.12
N SER A 89 -2.06 -0.56 -13.64
CA SER A 89 -2.04 -1.77 -14.45
C SER A 89 -3.43 -2.10 -15.00
N GLY A 90 -4.48 -1.95 -14.20
CA GLY A 90 -5.87 -2.04 -14.67
C GLY A 90 -6.19 -1.03 -15.79
N TYR A 91 -5.79 0.23 -15.61
CA TYR A 91 -5.97 1.29 -16.62
C TYR A 91 -5.23 1.00 -17.93
N LEU A 92 -4.00 0.47 -17.86
CA LEU A 92 -3.22 0.14 -19.05
C LEU A 92 -3.80 -1.06 -19.82
N ILE A 93 -4.42 -2.02 -19.12
CA ILE A 93 -5.06 -3.19 -19.74
C ILE A 93 -6.38 -2.81 -20.41
N GLU A 94 -7.23 -2.05 -19.72
CA GLU A 94 -8.56 -1.68 -20.20
C GLU A 94 -8.90 -0.22 -19.82
N PRO A 95 -8.42 0.77 -20.60
CA PRO A 95 -8.51 2.20 -20.23
C PRO A 95 -9.94 2.76 -20.21
N ASP A 96 -10.88 2.09 -20.89
CA ASP A 96 -12.29 2.51 -20.99
C ASP A 96 -13.15 2.05 -19.80
N ARG A 97 -12.54 1.44 -18.77
CA ARG A 97 -13.25 1.04 -17.55
C ARG A 97 -13.82 2.23 -16.79
N ARG A 98 -14.99 2.00 -16.19
CA ARG A 98 -15.66 2.98 -15.32
C ARG A 98 -14.99 3.13 -13.96
N THR A 99 -14.35 2.07 -13.47
CA THR A 99 -13.71 2.03 -12.16
C THR A 99 -12.51 1.10 -12.19
N TYR A 100 -11.52 1.45 -11.37
CA TYR A 100 -10.32 0.65 -11.11
C TYR A 100 -10.22 0.26 -9.65
N GLU A 101 -11.32 0.23 -8.88
CA GLU A 101 -11.31 -0.23 -7.49
C GLU A 101 -10.77 -1.66 -7.37
N LEU A 102 -9.99 -1.91 -6.30
CA LEU A 102 -9.31 -3.19 -6.09
C LEU A 102 -10.28 -4.38 -6.08
N ALA A 103 -11.45 -4.25 -5.43
CA ALA A 103 -12.45 -5.32 -5.36
C ALA A 103 -12.99 -5.70 -6.74
N GLU A 104 -13.22 -4.72 -7.62
CA GLU A 104 -13.70 -4.93 -8.99
C GLU A 104 -12.62 -5.55 -9.87
N LEU A 105 -11.36 -5.10 -9.74
CA LEU A 105 -10.23 -5.70 -10.45
C LEU A 105 -9.96 -7.14 -9.99
N ALA A 106 -10.03 -7.41 -8.68
CA ALA A 106 -9.85 -8.75 -8.12
C ALA A 106 -10.96 -9.70 -8.60
N GLN A 107 -12.21 -9.26 -8.59
CA GLN A 107 -13.31 -10.09 -9.10
C GLN A 107 -13.16 -10.36 -10.60
N HIS A 108 -12.76 -9.36 -11.39
CA HIS A 108 -12.64 -9.53 -12.83
C HIS A 108 -11.45 -10.41 -13.25
N HIS A 109 -10.26 -10.17 -12.69
CA HIS A 109 -9.03 -10.85 -13.12
C HIS A 109 -8.73 -12.13 -12.34
N LEU A 110 -9.18 -12.24 -11.09
CA LEU A 110 -8.86 -13.36 -10.21
C LEU A 110 -10.10 -14.19 -9.82
N ASN A 111 -11.30 -13.72 -10.15
CA ASN A 111 -12.57 -14.31 -9.69
C ASN A 111 -12.65 -14.44 -8.16
N VAL A 112 -12.08 -13.45 -7.45
CA VAL A 112 -12.08 -13.35 -5.99
C VAL A 112 -12.98 -12.20 -5.57
N ALA A 113 -13.94 -12.49 -4.70
CA ALA A 113 -14.76 -11.46 -4.07
C ALA A 113 -14.04 -10.87 -2.86
N VAL A 114 -13.94 -9.54 -2.83
CA VAL A 114 -13.42 -8.76 -1.69
C VAL A 114 -14.53 -7.83 -1.23
N SER A 115 -14.84 -7.83 0.06
CA SER A 115 -15.78 -6.86 0.61
C SER A 115 -15.17 -5.46 0.54
N PRO A 116 -15.92 -4.42 0.11
CA PRO A 116 -15.43 -3.06 0.18
C PRO A 116 -15.14 -2.66 1.64
N GLU A 117 -14.13 -1.80 1.82
CA GLU A 117 -13.84 -1.19 3.13
C GLU A 117 -15.09 -0.41 3.60
N THR A 118 -15.48 -0.63 4.86
CA THR A 118 -16.70 -0.05 5.45
C THR A 118 -16.38 1.23 6.23
#